data_AF-A0AA42QRE7-F1
#
_entry.id   AF-A0AA42QRE7-F1
#
_cell.length_a   1.000
_cell.length_b   1.000
_cell.length_c   1.000
_cell.angle_alpha   90.00
_cell.angle_beta   90.00
_cell.angle_gamma   90.00
#
_symmetry.space_group_name_H-M   'P 1'
#
loop_
_entity.id
_entity.type
_entity.pdbx_description
1 polymer ?
#
loop_
_entity_poly.entity_id
_entity_poly.type
_entity_poly.pdbx_seq_one_letter_code
_entity_poly.pdbx_strand_id
1 'polypeptide(L)'
;MNSPSYQGLFNDGKILINSINALALFVVKKSASCRRYISAKYKYIFIDEYQDTSFDQHLVFLEIEKLNLIFTVVGDVNQSIYKWNNASPEYLLSFVKDYKFKEFKIFQNHRCHPSIYKYANKFLGLSEEDIEEEKKIFKIKLNDNNKSRYEKLDEIVEKIINSHKLEKNEIAIISRLNSAIEMYSKNTKHQYKIYLDNPLDKIGCKISLFCSDLIKYKFSKRISLYEIYQRNNIIKNKIGLADFKNTFKDLREIEDSEKICIKLQNFLESFFLKEDIELILAASRTIFNDKNFIKFYKPEDNNDIQMLNIHKSKGLEFKVVIHIGLEDKSFPLVTKLDNGWGVKDIQEEKNLHYVALTRAEKICLLVSMSKRVNSSFAELETVSSEFFNIDSLRGYIRDLGER
;
A
#
# COMPACT_ATOMS: atom_id res chain seq x y z
N MET A 1 -14.75 -0.31 27.12
CA MET A 1 -14.42 0.80 28.04
C MET A 1 -14.42 0.40 29.52
N ASN A 2 -15.06 -0.71 29.93
CA ASN A 2 -15.11 -1.13 31.35
C ASN A 2 -13.93 -2.00 31.81
N SER A 3 -12.82 -2.03 31.06
CA SER A 3 -11.64 -2.76 31.49
C SER A 3 -10.75 -1.82 32.32
N PRO A 4 -10.34 -2.20 33.55
CA PRO A 4 -9.53 -1.36 34.43
C PRO A 4 -8.24 -0.84 33.78
N SER A 5 -7.62 -1.65 32.91
CA SER A 5 -6.39 -1.27 32.20
C SER A 5 -6.62 -0.17 31.17
N TYR A 6 -7.76 -0.18 30.48
CA TYR A 6 -8.12 0.88 29.53
C TYR A 6 -8.43 2.20 30.24
N GLN A 7 -9.07 2.12 31.41
CA GLN A 7 -9.39 3.29 32.20
C GLN A 7 -8.14 3.93 32.79
N GLY A 8 -7.17 3.11 33.24
CA GLY A 8 -5.85 3.60 33.65
C GLY A 8 -5.15 4.38 32.54
N LEU A 9 -5.03 3.79 31.34
CA LEU A 9 -4.42 4.47 30.18
C LEU A 9 -5.13 5.78 29.84
N PHE A 10 -6.46 5.79 29.83
CA PHE A 10 -7.23 7.00 29.54
C PHE A 10 -6.99 8.11 30.56
N ASN A 11 -6.95 7.76 31.86
CA ASN A 11 -6.66 8.70 32.94
C ASN A 11 -5.25 9.30 32.83
N ASP A 12 -4.30 8.53 32.29
CA ASP A 12 -2.95 8.99 31.97
C ASP A 12 -2.89 9.82 30.66
N GLY A 13 -4.05 10.14 30.06
CA GLY A 13 -4.14 10.88 28.81
C GLY A 13 -3.75 10.06 27.57
N LYS A 14 -3.71 8.73 27.66
CA LYS A 14 -3.37 7.82 26.56
C LYS A 14 -4.62 7.14 26.00
N ILE A 15 -4.71 7.06 24.67
CA ILE A 15 -5.81 6.39 23.97
C ILE A 15 -5.21 5.34 23.03
N LEU A 16 -5.80 4.15 22.98
CA LEU A 16 -5.40 3.13 22.01
C LEU A 16 -5.88 3.52 20.61
N ILE A 17 -5.01 3.37 19.61
CA ILE A 17 -5.35 3.76 18.24
C ILE A 17 -6.58 3.01 17.71
N ASN A 18 -6.71 1.72 18.04
CA ASN A 18 -7.84 0.89 17.64
C ASN A 18 -9.16 1.29 18.32
N SER A 19 -9.14 2.10 19.38
CA SER A 19 -10.36 2.59 20.02
C SER A 19 -10.80 3.97 19.53
N ILE A 20 -10.02 4.62 18.65
CA ILE A 20 -10.32 5.99 18.16
C ILE A 20 -11.70 6.04 17.50
N ASN A 21 -12.04 5.09 16.63
CA ASN A 21 -13.33 5.10 15.93
C ASN A 21 -14.51 4.92 16.90
N ALA A 22 -14.41 3.97 17.83
CA ALA A 22 -15.41 3.76 18.87
C ALA A 22 -15.57 4.97 19.80
N LEU A 23 -14.46 5.65 20.16
CA LEU A 23 -14.47 6.88 20.94
C LEU A 23 -15.10 8.04 20.16
N ALA A 24 -14.77 8.20 18.88
CA ALA A 24 -15.37 9.21 18.02
C ALA A 24 -16.89 9.01 17.94
N LEU A 25 -17.34 7.76 17.74
CA LEU A 25 -18.76 7.41 17.76
C LEU A 25 -19.43 7.79 19.09
N PHE A 26 -18.79 7.45 20.21
CA PHE A 26 -19.29 7.80 21.54
C PHE A 26 -19.42 9.32 21.71
N VAL A 27 -18.40 10.09 21.32
CA VAL A 27 -18.39 11.55 21.41
C VAL A 27 -19.50 12.17 20.55
N VAL A 28 -19.66 11.74 19.29
CA VAL A 28 -20.72 12.26 18.41
C VAL A 28 -22.11 11.93 18.97
N LYS A 29 -22.32 10.72 19.50
CA LYS A 29 -23.59 10.30 20.12
C LYS A 29 -23.91 11.09 21.39
N LYS A 30 -22.93 11.32 22.27
CA LYS A 30 -23.19 11.87 23.62
C LYS A 30 -23.02 13.38 23.72
N SER A 31 -22.18 14.00 22.90
CA SER A 31 -21.89 15.43 23.00
C SER A 31 -22.72 16.26 22.02
N ALA A 32 -23.73 16.97 22.54
CA ALA A 32 -24.50 17.94 21.75
C ALA A 32 -23.62 19.07 21.20
N SER A 33 -22.60 19.50 21.96
CA SER A 33 -21.65 20.51 21.51
C SER A 33 -20.83 20.03 20.32
N CYS A 34 -20.40 18.76 20.30
CA CYS A 34 -19.72 18.16 19.15
C CYS A 34 -20.61 18.18 17.90
N ARG A 35 -21.87 17.72 18.02
CA ARG A 35 -22.83 17.74 16.90
C ARG A 35 -23.08 19.15 16.37
N ARG A 36 -23.27 20.13 17.26
CA ARG A 36 -23.43 21.55 16.87
C ARG A 36 -22.18 22.06 16.15
N TYR A 37 -20.99 21.75 16.65
CA TYR A 37 -19.73 22.14 16.02
C TYR A 37 -19.61 21.58 14.60
N ILE A 38 -19.84 20.27 14.42
CA ILE A 38 -19.79 19.63 13.10
C ILE A 38 -20.79 20.28 12.15
N SER A 39 -22.04 20.46 12.61
CA SER A 39 -23.12 21.06 11.80
C SER A 39 -22.87 22.52 11.43
N ALA A 40 -22.21 23.29 12.30
CA ALA A 40 -21.86 24.68 12.04
C ALA A 40 -20.64 24.83 11.14
N LYS A 41 -19.68 23.90 11.25
CA LYS A 41 -18.41 23.96 10.51
C LYS A 41 -18.52 23.40 9.10
N TYR A 42 -19.28 22.32 8.92
CA TYR A 42 -19.35 21.60 7.66
C TYR A 42 -20.76 21.65 7.11
N LYS A 43 -20.86 21.82 5.78
CA LYS A 43 -22.11 21.70 5.02
C LYS A 43 -22.11 20.48 4.11
N TYR A 44 -20.93 20.12 3.61
CA TYR A 44 -20.71 19.02 2.69
C TYR A 44 -19.69 18.06 3.29
N ILE A 45 -19.94 16.76 3.13
CA ILE A 45 -19.06 15.67 3.53
C ILE A 45 -18.78 14.82 2.30
N PHE A 46 -17.49 14.64 1.99
CA PHE A 46 -17.02 13.77 0.94
C PHE A 46 -16.30 12.59 1.57
N ILE A 47 -16.69 11.37 1.19
CA ILE A 47 -16.05 10.14 1.64
C ILE A 47 -15.65 9.37 0.39
N ASP A 48 -14.35 9.20 0.22
CA ASP A 48 -13.77 8.38 -0.85
C ASP A 48 -13.40 7.00 -0.30
N GLU A 49 -13.25 6.02 -1.20
CA GLU A 49 -12.91 4.61 -0.87
C GLU A 49 -13.82 3.99 0.22
N TYR A 50 -15.12 4.29 0.19
CA TYR A 50 -16.05 3.87 1.25
C TYR A 50 -16.10 2.34 1.42
N GLN A 51 -15.86 1.57 0.35
CA GLN A 51 -15.82 0.10 0.41
C GLN A 51 -14.76 -0.44 1.39
N ASP A 52 -13.73 0.34 1.72
CA ASP A 52 -12.68 -0.02 2.68
C ASP A 52 -12.99 0.46 4.11
N THR A 53 -14.21 0.94 4.36
CA THR A 53 -14.64 1.43 5.66
C THR A 53 -14.85 0.27 6.63
N SER A 54 -14.37 0.43 7.86
CA SER A 54 -14.61 -0.52 8.96
C SER A 54 -15.99 -0.31 9.62
N PHE A 55 -16.47 -1.31 10.38
CA PHE A 55 -17.76 -1.21 11.07
C PHE A 55 -17.89 0.06 11.93
N ASP A 56 -16.87 0.36 12.74
CA ASP A 56 -16.90 1.51 13.64
C ASP A 56 -16.94 2.84 12.88
N GLN A 57 -16.21 2.94 11.76
CA GLN A 57 -16.25 4.13 10.91
C GLN A 57 -17.61 4.31 10.24
N HIS A 58 -18.19 3.22 9.73
CA HIS A 58 -19.54 3.23 9.16
C HIS A 58 -20.54 3.78 10.19
N LEU A 59 -20.51 3.30 11.43
CA LEU A 59 -21.36 3.82 12.51
C LEU A 59 -21.16 5.31 12.78
N VAL A 60 -19.92 5.81 12.72
CA VAL A 60 -19.65 7.26 12.84
C VAL A 60 -20.34 8.02 11.72
N PHE A 61 -20.24 7.54 10.47
CA PHE A 61 -20.90 8.17 9.33
C PHE A 61 -22.42 8.18 9.47
N LEU A 62 -23.03 7.09 9.95
CA LEU A 62 -24.47 7.03 10.25
C LEU A 62 -24.92 8.07 11.28
N GLU A 63 -24.09 8.36 12.29
CA GLU A 63 -24.44 9.39 13.29
C GLU A 63 -24.24 10.82 12.77
N ILE A 64 -23.25 11.03 11.90
CA ILE A 64 -23.02 12.34 11.27
C ILE A 64 -24.10 12.63 10.22
N GLU A 65 -24.60 11.62 9.51
CA GLU A 65 -25.69 11.76 8.54
C GLU A 65 -26.93 12.41 9.17
N LYS A 66 -27.26 12.05 10.42
CA LYS A 66 -28.38 12.61 11.19
C LYS A 66 -28.28 14.12 11.44
N LEU A 67 -27.13 14.73 11.17
CA LEU A 67 -26.91 16.18 11.30
C LEU A 67 -27.42 16.98 10.09
N ASN A 68 -28.08 16.33 9.13
CA ASN A 68 -28.67 16.96 7.95
C ASN A 68 -27.62 17.67 7.08
N LEU A 69 -26.45 17.04 6.97
CA LEU A 69 -25.34 17.47 6.10
C LEU A 69 -25.47 16.82 4.72
N ILE A 70 -24.85 17.43 3.71
CA ILE A 70 -24.88 16.90 2.35
C ILE A 70 -23.73 15.91 2.17
N PHE A 71 -24.05 14.62 2.05
CA PHE A 71 -23.07 13.56 1.84
C PHE A 71 -22.84 13.29 0.35
N THR A 72 -21.58 13.08 -0.01
CA THR A 72 -21.15 12.47 -1.28
C THR A 72 -20.23 11.32 -0.94
N VAL A 73 -20.64 10.10 -1.29
CA VAL A 73 -19.86 8.88 -1.06
C VAL A 73 -19.42 8.30 -2.39
N VAL A 74 -18.16 7.88 -2.45
CA VAL A 74 -17.54 7.25 -3.62
C VAL A 74 -16.94 5.92 -3.18
N GLY A 75 -17.10 4.90 -4.00
CA GLY A 75 -16.46 3.60 -3.76
C GLY A 75 -16.70 2.60 -4.88
N ASP A 76 -15.82 1.60 -4.96
CA ASP A 76 -15.90 0.48 -5.89
C ASP A 76 -15.77 -0.84 -5.12
N VAL A 77 -16.88 -1.58 -5.01
CA VAL A 77 -16.97 -2.85 -4.29
C VAL A 77 -15.92 -3.87 -4.77
N ASN A 78 -15.58 -3.86 -6.07
CA ASN A 78 -14.61 -4.78 -6.65
C ASN A 78 -13.15 -4.43 -6.30
N GLN A 79 -12.92 -3.23 -5.75
CA GLN A 79 -11.62 -2.79 -5.24
C GLN A 79 -11.53 -2.90 -3.70
N SER A 80 -12.49 -3.54 -3.04
CA SER A 80 -12.41 -3.81 -1.59
C SER A 80 -11.39 -4.93 -1.32
N ILE A 81 -10.23 -4.55 -0.75
CA ILE A 81 -9.09 -5.45 -0.50
C ILE A 81 -8.48 -5.31 0.92
N TYR A 82 -9.18 -4.66 1.84
CA TYR A 82 -8.75 -4.47 3.23
C TYR A 82 -9.63 -5.21 4.24
N LYS A 83 -10.22 -6.35 3.86
CA LYS A 83 -11.11 -7.13 4.75
C LYS A 83 -10.37 -7.61 6.00
N TRP A 84 -9.07 -7.88 5.87
CA TRP A 84 -8.18 -8.17 7.00
C TRP A 84 -8.10 -7.03 8.05
N ASN A 85 -8.46 -5.80 7.69
CA ASN A 85 -8.55 -4.63 8.57
C ASN A 85 -10.01 -4.30 8.96
N ASN A 86 -10.89 -5.31 8.99
CA ASN A 86 -12.32 -5.21 9.31
C ASN A 86 -13.14 -4.30 8.36
N ALA A 87 -12.62 -4.04 7.16
CA ALA A 87 -13.36 -3.33 6.13
C ALA A 87 -14.42 -4.24 5.50
N SER A 88 -15.57 -3.65 5.11
CA SER A 88 -16.59 -4.38 4.34
C SER A 88 -17.28 -3.47 3.31
N PRO A 89 -17.39 -3.91 2.05
CA PRO A 89 -18.16 -3.19 1.04
C PRO A 89 -19.67 -3.20 1.33
N GLU A 90 -20.15 -4.12 2.18
CA GLU A 90 -21.55 -4.19 2.60
C GLU A 90 -22.01 -2.90 3.27
N TYR A 91 -21.11 -2.17 3.94
CA TYR A 91 -21.41 -0.89 4.55
C TYR A 91 -21.72 0.20 3.54
N LEU A 92 -21.03 0.21 2.39
CA LEU A 92 -21.37 1.12 1.29
C LEU A 92 -22.76 0.78 0.76
N LEU A 93 -23.02 -0.51 0.52
CA LEU A 93 -24.28 -0.99 -0.03
C LEU A 93 -25.46 -0.72 0.90
N SER A 94 -25.31 -0.96 2.20
CA SER A 94 -26.34 -0.65 3.21
C SER A 94 -26.55 0.86 3.34
N PHE A 95 -25.47 1.65 3.34
CA PHE A 95 -25.59 3.11 3.47
C PHE A 95 -26.34 3.73 2.30
N VAL A 96 -26.07 3.28 1.07
CA VAL A 96 -26.78 3.78 -0.12
C VAL A 96 -28.22 3.28 -0.17
N LYS A 97 -28.51 2.09 0.37
CA LYS A 97 -29.86 1.50 0.37
C LYS A 97 -30.78 2.13 1.42
N ASP A 98 -30.26 2.33 2.63
CA ASP A 98 -31.06 2.79 3.78
C ASP A 98 -31.33 4.29 3.74
N TYR A 99 -30.48 5.05 3.03
CA TYR A 99 -30.57 6.50 2.91
C TYR A 99 -30.88 6.90 1.48
N LYS A 100 -31.64 7.98 1.28
CA LYS A 100 -32.12 8.45 -0.03
C LYS A 100 -31.01 9.11 -0.87
N PHE A 101 -29.92 8.40 -1.11
CA PHE A 101 -28.83 8.84 -1.97
C PHE A 101 -29.30 8.88 -3.44
N LYS A 102 -28.85 9.90 -4.17
CA LYS A 102 -28.91 9.87 -5.63
C LYS A 102 -27.69 9.11 -6.14
N GLU A 103 -27.92 7.94 -6.72
CA GLU A 103 -26.85 7.08 -7.24
C GLU A 103 -26.38 7.57 -8.62
N PHE A 104 -25.06 7.62 -8.82
CA PHE A 104 -24.43 7.88 -10.11
C PHE A 104 -23.42 6.77 -10.39
N LYS A 105 -23.62 6.01 -11.47
CA LYS A 105 -22.71 4.93 -11.88
C LYS A 105 -21.76 5.45 -12.96
N ILE A 106 -20.47 5.28 -12.75
CA ILE A 106 -19.43 5.64 -13.72
C ILE A 106 -18.94 4.36 -14.39
N PHE A 107 -19.35 4.13 -15.63
CA PHE A 107 -19.00 2.92 -16.39
C PHE A 107 -17.77 3.12 -17.29
N GLN A 108 -17.47 4.36 -17.66
CA GLN A 108 -16.38 4.66 -18.56
C GLN A 108 -15.05 4.67 -17.79
N ASN A 109 -14.16 3.74 -18.15
CA ASN A 109 -12.80 3.72 -17.65
C ASN A 109 -11.93 4.67 -18.51
N HIS A 110 -11.24 5.61 -17.86
CA HIS A 110 -10.32 6.56 -18.50
C HIS A 110 -8.83 6.28 -18.21
N ARG A 111 -8.53 5.23 -17.43
CA ARG A 111 -7.17 4.87 -17.00
C ARG A 111 -6.57 3.79 -17.90
N CYS A 112 -7.27 2.68 -18.01
CA CYS A 112 -6.79 1.45 -18.62
C CYS A 112 -7.16 1.42 -20.11
N HIS A 113 -6.30 0.81 -20.92
CA HIS A 113 -6.66 0.37 -22.25
C HIS A 113 -7.93 -0.50 -22.20
N PRO A 114 -8.92 -0.32 -23.11
CA PRO A 114 -10.20 -1.03 -23.04
C PRO A 114 -10.05 -2.55 -22.94
N SER A 115 -9.07 -3.14 -23.63
CA SER A 115 -8.78 -4.58 -23.54
C SER A 115 -8.40 -5.06 -22.12
N ILE A 116 -7.68 -4.25 -21.34
CA ILE A 116 -7.28 -4.59 -19.97
C ILE A 116 -8.50 -4.55 -19.05
N TYR A 117 -9.30 -3.49 -19.19
CA TYR A 117 -10.53 -3.32 -18.42
C TYR A 117 -11.55 -4.45 -18.71
N LYS A 118 -11.76 -4.79 -19.99
CA LYS A 118 -12.62 -5.90 -20.42
C LYS A 118 -12.13 -7.25 -19.88
N TYR A 119 -10.82 -7.54 -19.94
CA TYR A 119 -10.25 -8.74 -19.33
C TYR A 119 -10.54 -8.79 -17.82
N ALA A 120 -10.30 -7.69 -17.10
CA ALA A 120 -10.49 -7.62 -15.65
C ALA A 120 -11.97 -7.81 -15.25
N ASN A 121 -12.91 -7.21 -15.99
CA ASN A 121 -14.34 -7.40 -15.78
C ASN A 121 -14.80 -8.82 -16.09
N LYS A 122 -14.32 -9.42 -17.20
CA LYS A 122 -14.64 -10.81 -17.54
C LYS A 122 -14.09 -11.77 -16.48
N PHE A 123 -12.91 -11.51 -15.94
CA PHE A 123 -12.33 -12.28 -14.83
C PHE A 123 -13.22 -12.27 -13.58
N LEU A 124 -13.83 -11.13 -13.26
CA LEU A 124 -14.79 -11.01 -12.15
C LEU A 124 -16.21 -11.48 -12.50
N GLY A 125 -16.49 -11.87 -13.74
CA GLY A 125 -17.83 -12.24 -14.20
C GLY A 125 -18.79 -11.05 -14.34
N LEU A 126 -18.26 -9.83 -14.51
CA LEU A 126 -19.04 -8.58 -14.58
C LEU A 126 -19.43 -8.19 -16.01
N SER A 127 -18.80 -8.78 -17.03
CA SER A 127 -19.08 -8.50 -18.44
C SER A 127 -18.84 -9.75 -19.28
N GLU A 128 -19.60 -9.87 -20.36
CA GLU A 128 -19.40 -10.89 -21.40
C GLU A 128 -18.99 -10.29 -22.74
N GLU A 129 -18.69 -8.98 -22.78
CA GLU A 129 -18.30 -8.32 -24.03
C GLU A 129 -16.98 -8.86 -24.56
N ASP A 130 -16.94 -9.19 -25.85
CA ASP A 130 -15.72 -9.60 -26.52
C ASP A 130 -14.73 -8.42 -26.69
N ILE A 131 -13.46 -8.78 -26.88
CA ILE A 131 -12.40 -7.83 -27.26
C ILE A 131 -12.18 -7.93 -28.76
N GLU A 132 -12.68 -6.94 -29.50
CA GLU A 132 -12.41 -6.77 -30.94
C GLU A 132 -11.11 -5.98 -31.19
N GLU A 133 -10.62 -5.27 -30.18
CA GLU A 133 -9.44 -4.39 -30.25
C GLU A 133 -8.11 -5.14 -30.04
N GLU A 134 -7.00 -4.40 -30.19
CA GLU A 134 -5.67 -4.92 -29.87
C GLU A 134 -5.54 -5.29 -28.39
N LYS A 135 -5.25 -6.56 -28.11
CA LYS A 135 -5.04 -7.07 -26.76
C LYS A 135 -3.75 -6.50 -26.15
N LYS A 136 -3.89 -5.80 -25.04
CA LYS A 136 -2.78 -5.25 -24.23
C LYS A 136 -2.50 -6.01 -22.94
N ILE A 137 -3.16 -7.14 -22.74
CA ILE A 137 -2.79 -8.10 -21.72
C ILE A 137 -2.07 -9.28 -22.37
N PHE A 138 -0.94 -9.65 -21.78
CA PHE A 138 -0.05 -10.69 -22.23
C PHE A 138 0.19 -11.67 -21.09
N LYS A 139 0.40 -12.94 -21.39
CA LYS A 139 0.88 -13.92 -20.41
C LYS A 139 2.12 -14.64 -20.90
N ILE A 140 2.98 -15.01 -19.96
CA ILE A 140 4.18 -15.80 -20.23
C ILE A 140 4.50 -16.70 -19.04
N LYS A 141 4.95 -17.92 -19.33
CA LYS A 141 5.54 -18.80 -18.33
C LYS A 141 7.06 -18.78 -18.47
N LEU A 142 7.78 -18.54 -17.37
CA LEU A 142 9.23 -18.45 -17.35
C LEU A 142 9.84 -19.59 -16.54
N ASN A 143 10.79 -20.29 -17.18
CA ASN A 143 11.53 -21.39 -16.57
C ASN A 143 13.03 -21.06 -16.52
N ASP A 144 13.81 -21.86 -15.78
CA ASP A 144 15.27 -21.67 -15.65
C ASP A 144 16.09 -22.33 -16.80
N ASN A 145 15.47 -22.63 -17.95
CA ASN A 145 16.15 -23.27 -19.08
C ASN A 145 17.17 -22.31 -19.73
N ASN A 146 18.47 -22.66 -19.72
CA ASN A 146 19.62 -21.91 -20.26
C ASN A 146 19.96 -20.55 -19.61
N LYS A 147 18.98 -19.87 -19.02
CA LYS A 147 19.14 -18.62 -18.24
C LYS A 147 18.17 -18.63 -17.07
N SER A 148 18.52 -17.93 -15.99
CA SER A 148 17.60 -17.70 -14.88
C SER A 148 16.31 -17.03 -15.36
N ARG A 149 15.16 -17.46 -14.83
CA ARG A 149 13.85 -16.87 -15.13
C ARG A 149 13.78 -15.36 -14.85
N TYR A 150 14.59 -14.85 -13.92
CA TYR A 150 14.66 -13.41 -13.61
C TYR A 150 15.38 -12.63 -14.72
N GLU A 151 16.46 -13.18 -15.29
CA GLU A 151 17.16 -12.56 -16.43
C GLU A 151 16.27 -12.53 -17.68
N LYS A 152 15.52 -13.61 -17.92
CA LYS A 152 14.53 -13.65 -19.00
C LYS A 152 13.45 -12.59 -18.81
N LEU A 153 12.96 -12.42 -17.58
CA LEU A 153 12.02 -11.35 -17.26
C LEU A 153 12.63 -9.98 -17.53
N ASP A 154 13.87 -9.73 -17.09
CA ASP A 154 14.58 -8.48 -17.33
C ASP A 154 14.71 -8.15 -18.82
N GLU A 155 15.00 -9.14 -19.68
CA GLU A 155 15.07 -8.97 -21.13
C GLU A 155 13.70 -8.58 -21.74
N ILE A 156 12.61 -9.17 -21.22
CA ILE A 156 11.26 -8.82 -21.66
C ILE A 156 10.91 -7.39 -21.22
N VAL A 157 11.23 -7.03 -19.98
CA VAL A 157 11.01 -5.67 -19.46
C VAL A 157 11.75 -4.65 -20.33
N GLU A 158 13.02 -4.89 -20.65
CA GLU A 158 13.81 -4.00 -21.52
C GLU A 158 13.23 -3.90 -22.94
N LYS A 159 12.74 -5.01 -23.51
CA LYS A 159 12.06 -4.98 -24.81
C LYS A 159 10.80 -4.11 -24.76
N ILE A 160 10.00 -4.18 -23.68
CA ILE A 160 8.80 -3.36 -23.51
C ILE A 160 9.19 -1.88 -23.38
N ILE A 161 10.16 -1.55 -22.53
CA ILE A 161 10.67 -0.19 -22.33
C ILE A 161 11.11 0.42 -23.67
N ASN A 162 11.97 -0.28 -24.41
CA ASN A 162 12.54 0.22 -25.65
C ASN A 162 11.50 0.35 -26.77
N SER A 163 10.59 -0.62 -26.92
CA SER A 163 9.56 -0.59 -27.96
C SER A 163 8.51 0.50 -27.76
N HIS A 164 8.25 0.89 -26.51
CA HIS A 164 7.25 1.89 -26.15
C HIS A 164 7.84 3.24 -25.72
N LYS A 165 9.18 3.37 -25.71
CA LYS A 165 9.93 4.58 -25.29
C LYS A 165 9.51 5.05 -23.89
N LEU A 166 9.47 4.12 -22.95
CA LEU A 166 9.05 4.40 -21.56
C LEU A 166 10.25 4.70 -20.66
N GLU A 167 10.01 5.44 -19.60
CA GLU A 167 10.95 5.54 -18.47
C GLU A 167 10.75 4.35 -17.51
N LYS A 168 11.76 4.00 -16.69
CA LYS A 168 11.69 2.82 -15.81
C LYS A 168 10.71 3.01 -14.65
N ASN A 169 10.56 4.24 -14.16
CA ASN A 169 9.54 4.61 -13.16
C ASN A 169 8.10 4.44 -13.63
N GLU A 170 7.86 4.37 -14.94
CA GLU A 170 6.54 4.08 -15.51
C GLU A 170 6.19 2.58 -15.49
N ILE A 171 7.12 1.73 -15.03
CA ILE A 171 6.98 0.28 -14.96
C ILE A 171 6.83 -0.15 -13.50
N ALA A 172 5.81 -0.97 -13.22
CA ALA A 172 5.64 -1.62 -11.93
C ALA A 172 5.71 -3.14 -12.00
N ILE A 173 6.47 -3.74 -11.09
CA ILE A 173 6.42 -5.16 -10.77
C ILE A 173 5.52 -5.35 -9.56
N ILE A 174 4.43 -6.09 -9.74
CA ILE A 174 3.41 -6.30 -8.71
C ILE A 174 3.28 -7.79 -8.39
N SER A 175 3.17 -8.12 -7.10
CA SER A 175 2.91 -9.48 -6.61
C SER A 175 2.00 -9.50 -5.38
N ARG A 176 1.35 -10.63 -5.14
CA ARG A 176 0.59 -10.88 -3.91
C ARG A 176 1.48 -10.96 -2.67
N LEU A 177 2.70 -11.49 -2.83
CA LEU A 177 3.64 -11.78 -1.75
C LEU A 177 4.89 -10.89 -1.85
N ASN A 178 5.28 -10.28 -0.72
CA ASN A 178 6.53 -9.52 -0.64
C ASN A 178 7.76 -10.39 -0.96
N SER A 179 7.75 -11.67 -0.57
CA SER A 179 8.85 -12.60 -0.81
C SER A 179 9.17 -12.77 -2.29
N ALA A 180 8.17 -12.78 -3.18
CA ALA A 180 8.38 -12.87 -4.62
C ALA A 180 9.04 -11.60 -5.18
N ILE A 181 8.63 -10.43 -4.67
CA ILE A 181 9.18 -9.12 -5.06
C ILE A 181 10.63 -9.00 -4.60
N GLU A 182 10.89 -9.32 -3.32
CA GLU A 182 12.23 -9.30 -2.75
C GLU A 182 13.15 -10.33 -3.42
N MET A 183 12.62 -11.48 -3.85
CA MET A 183 13.42 -12.44 -4.61
C MET A 183 13.77 -11.88 -5.99
N TYR A 184 12.81 -11.29 -6.71
CA TYR A 184 13.11 -10.63 -7.98
C TYR A 184 14.11 -9.48 -7.81
N SER A 185 13.95 -8.66 -6.76
CA SER A 185 14.84 -7.52 -6.49
C SER A 185 16.29 -7.93 -6.19
N LYS A 186 16.51 -9.14 -5.66
CA LYS A 186 17.86 -9.71 -5.47
C LYS A 186 18.51 -10.21 -6.76
N ASN A 187 17.71 -10.50 -7.79
CA ASN A 187 18.18 -11.17 -9.01
C ASN A 187 18.08 -10.30 -10.27
N THR A 188 17.33 -9.19 -10.24
CA THR A 188 17.23 -8.27 -11.37
C THR A 188 18.48 -7.42 -11.52
N LYS A 189 18.83 -7.08 -12.76
CA LYS A 189 19.86 -6.09 -13.10
C LYS A 189 19.33 -4.65 -13.12
N HIS A 190 18.02 -4.47 -13.02
CA HIS A 190 17.40 -3.14 -13.07
C HIS A 190 17.65 -2.36 -11.78
N GLN A 191 17.71 -1.03 -11.90
CA GLN A 191 17.53 -0.19 -10.74
C GLN A 191 16.05 -0.23 -10.34
N TYR A 192 15.78 -0.28 -9.05
CA TYR A 192 14.43 -0.43 -8.54
C TYR A 192 14.20 0.30 -7.23
N LYS A 193 12.94 0.60 -6.95
CA LYS A 193 12.45 1.03 -5.64
C LYS A 193 11.40 0.05 -5.15
N ILE A 194 11.71 -0.65 -4.05
CA ILE A 194 10.81 -1.62 -3.43
C ILE A 194 10.03 -1.00 -2.29
N TYR A 195 8.70 -1.15 -2.29
CA TYR A 195 7.82 -0.53 -1.29
C TYR A 195 7.50 -1.53 -0.19
N LEU A 196 8.48 -1.75 0.70
CA LEU A 196 8.35 -2.52 1.94
C LEU A 196 7.70 -1.71 3.06
N ASP A 197 7.34 -2.37 4.17
CA ASP A 197 6.78 -1.66 5.32
C ASP A 197 7.91 -0.97 6.08
N ASN A 198 7.84 0.35 6.18
CA ASN A 198 8.89 1.13 6.82
C ASN A 198 8.90 0.88 8.35
N PRO A 199 10.05 0.52 8.95
CA PRO A 199 10.16 0.26 10.39
C PRO A 199 9.67 1.41 11.29
N LEU A 200 9.95 2.66 10.91
CA LEU A 200 9.50 3.82 11.70
C LEU A 200 7.99 4.07 11.53
N ASP A 201 7.46 3.89 10.33
CA ASP A 201 6.02 4.07 10.10
C ASP A 201 5.19 3.02 10.84
N LYS A 202 5.72 1.79 11.02
CA LYS A 202 5.08 0.76 11.87
C LYS A 202 4.96 1.16 13.32
N ILE A 203 5.91 1.95 13.84
CA ILE A 203 5.86 2.47 15.22
C ILE A 203 4.80 3.59 15.29
N GLY A 204 4.77 4.48 14.29
CA GLY A 204 3.68 5.42 14.08
C GLY A 204 3.50 6.49 15.18
N CYS A 205 4.44 6.61 16.12
CA CYS A 205 4.41 7.63 17.16
C CYS A 205 5.05 8.95 16.68
N LYS A 206 4.74 10.06 17.35
CA LYS A 206 5.26 11.40 16.98
C LYS A 206 6.80 11.46 16.91
N ILE A 207 7.49 10.73 17.79
CA ILE A 207 8.96 10.69 17.79
C ILE A 207 9.48 9.88 16.58
N SER A 208 8.85 8.75 16.25
CA SER A 208 9.23 7.96 15.07
C SER A 208 9.02 8.73 13.76
N LEU A 209 7.93 9.51 13.66
CA LEU A 209 7.67 10.40 12.53
C LEU A 209 8.71 11.53 12.44
N PHE A 210 9.09 12.11 13.58
CA PHE A 210 10.19 13.08 13.66
C PHE A 210 11.52 12.50 13.18
N CYS A 211 11.88 11.27 13.60
CA CYS A 211 13.06 10.57 13.09
C CYS A 211 12.96 10.34 11.58
N SER A 212 11.79 9.91 11.08
CA SER A 212 11.53 9.74 9.64
C SER A 212 11.77 11.06 8.89
N ASP A 213 11.30 12.19 9.40
CA ASP A 213 11.52 13.52 8.82
C ASP A 213 13.00 13.92 8.78
N LEU A 214 13.78 13.63 9.83
CA LEU A 214 15.23 13.86 9.85
C LEU A 214 15.97 12.99 8.82
N ILE A 215 15.57 11.73 8.67
CA ILE A 215 16.13 10.84 7.64
C ILE A 215 15.77 11.38 6.24
N LYS A 216 14.55 11.90 6.04
CA LYS A 216 14.19 12.56 4.77
C LYS A 216 15.05 13.82 4.55
N TYR A 217 15.33 14.62 5.58
CA TYR A 217 16.24 15.77 5.47
C TYR A 217 17.67 15.37 5.07
N LYS A 218 18.16 14.23 5.58
CA LYS A 218 19.46 13.66 5.21
C LYS A 218 19.56 13.38 3.70
N PHE A 219 18.52 12.79 3.12
CA PHE A 219 18.54 12.29 1.74
C PHE A 219 17.85 13.20 0.71
N SER A 220 17.14 14.25 1.15
CA SER A 220 16.42 15.16 0.28
C SER A 220 16.68 16.62 0.60
N LYS A 221 17.05 17.39 -0.43
CA LYS A 221 17.19 18.85 -0.35
C LYS A 221 15.85 19.58 -0.24
N ARG A 222 14.72 18.91 -0.52
CA ARG A 222 13.38 19.50 -0.55
C ARG A 222 12.82 19.80 0.85
N ILE A 223 13.41 19.24 1.89
CA ILE A 223 12.92 19.40 3.27
C ILE A 223 13.90 20.29 4.03
N SER A 224 13.37 21.22 4.82
CA SER A 224 14.18 22.10 5.67
C SER A 224 14.04 21.71 7.15
N LEU A 225 15.10 21.91 7.94
CA LEU A 225 15.04 21.74 9.41
C LEU A 225 13.98 22.64 10.06
N TYR A 226 13.70 23.80 9.45
CA TYR A 226 12.64 24.69 9.94
C TYR A 226 11.26 24.04 9.85
N GLU A 227 10.92 23.45 8.70
CA GLU A 227 9.64 22.75 8.53
C GLU A 227 9.49 21.58 9.49
N ILE A 228 10.55 20.78 9.66
CA ILE A 228 10.58 19.66 10.60
C ILE A 228 10.30 20.17 12.01
N TYR A 229 11.01 21.21 12.45
CA TYR A 229 10.79 21.81 13.76
C TYR A 229 9.34 22.29 13.93
N GLN A 230 8.78 23.01 12.96
CA GLN A 230 7.44 23.58 13.07
C GLN A 230 6.34 22.54 13.21
N ARG A 231 6.48 21.38 12.56
CA ARG A 231 5.50 20.29 12.60
C ARG A 231 5.57 19.48 13.90
N ASN A 232 6.66 19.57 14.65
CA ASN A 232 6.95 18.70 15.79
C ASN A 232 6.81 19.42 17.13
N ASN A 233 5.57 19.63 17.58
CA ASN A 233 5.27 20.33 18.84
C ASN A 233 5.96 19.73 20.08
N ILE A 234 6.18 18.41 20.12
CA ILE A 234 6.90 17.78 21.23
C ILE A 234 8.34 18.29 21.30
N ILE A 235 9.01 18.43 20.17
CA ILE A 235 10.39 18.94 20.09
C ILE A 235 10.43 20.44 20.38
N LYS A 236 9.47 21.21 19.85
CA LYS A 236 9.37 22.67 20.10
C LYS A 236 9.26 23.03 21.58
N ASN A 237 8.61 22.17 22.37
CA ASN A 237 8.44 22.39 23.81
C ASN A 237 9.69 22.01 24.63
N LYS A 238 10.74 21.46 23.99
CA LYS A 238 11.94 20.94 24.65
C LYS A 238 13.22 21.69 24.28
N ILE A 239 13.33 22.23 23.07
CA ILE A 239 14.54 22.91 22.57
C ILE A 239 14.18 24.10 21.68
N GLY A 240 14.99 25.17 21.73
CA GLY A 240 14.83 26.32 20.84
C GLY A 240 15.22 26.01 19.39
N LEU A 241 14.63 26.76 18.43
CA LEU A 241 14.88 26.57 17.00
C LEU A 241 16.36 26.72 16.62
N ALA A 242 17.08 27.66 17.23
CA ALA A 242 18.50 27.90 16.93
C ALA A 242 19.35 26.69 17.31
N ASP A 243 19.16 26.17 18.53
CA ASP A 243 19.88 24.99 19.03
C ASP A 243 19.52 23.76 18.22
N PHE A 244 18.22 23.54 17.93
CA PHE A 244 17.78 22.46 17.06
C PHE A 244 18.46 22.48 15.68
N LYS A 245 18.51 23.65 15.03
CA LYS A 245 19.20 23.79 13.75
C LYS A 245 20.70 23.53 13.88
N ASN A 246 21.34 24.04 14.94
CA ASN A 246 22.75 23.79 15.19
C ASN A 246 23.04 22.30 15.44
N THR A 247 22.14 21.58 16.10
CA THR A 247 22.25 20.14 16.31
C THR A 247 22.25 19.39 14.99
N PHE A 248 21.38 19.71 14.03
CA PHE A 248 21.16 18.86 12.84
C PHE A 248 21.63 19.44 11.50
N LYS A 249 22.20 20.65 11.45
CA LYS A 249 22.64 21.30 10.19
C LYS A 249 23.63 20.45 9.39
N ASP A 250 24.50 19.74 10.08
CA ASP A 250 25.56 18.88 9.56
C ASP A 250 25.05 17.50 9.10
N LEU A 251 23.81 17.12 9.40
CA LEU A 251 23.29 15.76 9.15
C LEU A 251 23.48 15.33 7.68
N ARG A 252 23.30 16.26 6.73
CA ARG A 252 23.50 16.02 5.29
C ARG A 252 24.93 15.63 4.92
N GLU A 253 25.92 16.07 5.68
CA GLU A 253 27.34 15.83 5.41
C GLU A 253 27.87 14.56 6.09
N ILE A 254 27.21 14.07 7.14
CA ILE A 254 27.64 12.84 7.84
C ILE A 254 27.42 11.61 6.95
N GLU A 255 28.47 10.98 6.42
CA GLU A 255 28.32 9.77 5.59
C GLU A 255 28.10 8.50 6.43
N ASP A 256 28.73 8.44 7.60
CA ASP A 256 28.67 7.29 8.50
C ASP A 256 27.30 7.17 9.17
N SER A 257 26.60 6.10 8.81
CA SER A 257 25.26 5.78 9.32
C SER A 257 25.23 5.57 10.83
N GLU A 258 26.28 4.99 11.43
CA GLU A 258 26.32 4.79 12.88
C GLU A 258 26.53 6.12 13.60
N LYS A 259 27.35 7.04 13.05
CA LYS A 259 27.47 8.40 13.61
C LYS A 259 26.15 9.15 13.59
N ILE A 260 25.34 8.99 12.54
CA ILE A 260 23.99 9.55 12.50
C ILE A 260 23.12 8.95 13.61
N CYS A 261 23.14 7.62 13.76
CA CYS A 261 22.35 6.93 14.78
C CYS A 261 22.76 7.34 16.20
N ILE A 262 24.06 7.46 16.50
CA ILE A 262 24.57 7.96 17.77
C ILE A 262 24.11 9.41 18.02
N LYS A 263 24.17 10.26 17.00
CA LYS A 263 23.72 11.65 17.10
C LYS A 263 22.22 11.75 17.40
N LEU A 264 21.40 10.92 16.74
CA LEU A 264 19.97 10.80 17.02
C LEU A 264 19.72 10.28 18.45
N GLN A 265 20.46 9.25 18.87
CA GLN A 265 20.38 8.68 20.21
C GLN A 265 20.66 9.73 21.29
N ASN A 266 21.82 10.40 21.21
CA ASN A 266 22.22 11.43 22.18
C ASN A 266 21.19 12.56 22.27
N PHE A 267 20.60 12.95 21.12
CA PHE A 267 19.56 13.98 21.11
C PHE A 267 18.28 13.50 21.80
N LEU A 268 17.79 12.29 21.49
CA LEU A 268 16.55 11.79 22.05
C LEU A 268 16.67 11.46 23.56
N GLU A 269 17.79 10.88 23.99
CA GLU A 269 18.05 10.58 25.40
C GLU A 269 18.10 11.84 26.29
N SER A 270 18.34 13.03 25.70
CA SER A 270 18.30 14.29 26.45
C SER A 270 16.88 14.75 26.83
N PHE A 271 15.84 14.18 26.22
CA PHE A 271 14.44 14.62 26.41
C PHE A 271 13.45 13.51 26.73
N PHE A 272 13.79 12.24 26.44
CA PHE A 272 12.91 11.09 26.55
C PHE A 272 13.57 9.96 27.33
N LEU A 273 12.75 9.10 27.94
CA LEU A 273 13.23 7.91 28.63
C LEU A 273 13.76 6.90 27.61
N LYS A 274 14.80 6.17 27.98
CA LYS A 274 15.46 5.18 27.11
C LYS A 274 14.47 4.14 26.57
N GLU A 275 13.59 3.63 27.42
CA GLU A 275 12.57 2.62 27.08
C GLU A 275 11.60 3.11 25.99
N ASP A 276 11.32 4.42 25.93
CA ASP A 276 10.40 5.00 24.95
C ASP A 276 11.01 5.14 23.55
N ILE A 277 12.34 5.14 23.44
CA ILE A 277 13.07 5.46 22.19
C ILE A 277 13.89 4.30 21.64
N GLU A 278 14.10 3.22 22.41
CA GLU A 278 14.92 2.08 21.99
C GLU A 278 14.43 1.46 20.67
N LEU A 279 13.12 1.20 20.57
CA LEU A 279 12.52 0.67 19.35
C LEU A 279 12.68 1.62 18.15
N ILE A 280 12.61 2.93 18.39
CA ILE A 280 12.76 3.98 17.36
C ILE A 280 14.20 4.03 16.85
N LEU A 281 15.18 3.92 17.75
CA LEU A 281 16.60 3.90 17.41
C LEU A 281 16.97 2.62 16.66
N ALA A 282 16.44 1.47 17.08
CA ALA A 282 16.61 0.21 16.37
C ALA A 282 16.03 0.30 14.95
N ALA A 283 14.79 0.79 14.80
CA ALA A 283 14.16 1.03 13.51
C ALA A 283 14.96 2.00 12.62
N SER A 284 15.49 3.08 13.20
CA SER A 284 16.34 4.05 12.48
C SER A 284 17.62 3.40 11.98
N ARG A 285 18.31 2.61 12.82
CA ARG A 285 19.51 1.84 12.43
C ARG A 285 19.20 0.85 11.30
N THR A 286 18.08 0.12 11.37
CA THR A 286 17.64 -0.77 10.28
C THR A 286 17.50 -0.02 8.96
N ILE A 287 16.90 1.18 8.98
CA ILE A 287 16.72 2.00 7.77
C ILE A 287 18.07 2.43 7.19
N PHE A 288 18.99 2.94 8.02
CA PHE A 288 20.29 3.39 7.54
C PHE A 288 21.19 2.25 7.03
N ASN A 289 20.98 1.02 7.51
CA ASN A 289 21.76 -0.14 7.10
C ASN A 289 21.19 -0.90 5.90
N ASP A 290 19.99 -0.54 5.44
CA ASP A 290 19.34 -1.17 4.28
C ASP A 290 19.12 -0.17 3.15
N LYS A 291 19.78 -0.42 2.01
CA LYS A 291 19.66 0.41 0.80
C LYS A 291 18.22 0.54 0.30
N ASN A 292 17.39 -0.50 0.48
CA ASN A 292 16.00 -0.47 0.07
C ASN A 292 15.21 0.55 0.89
N PHE A 293 15.40 0.58 2.21
CA PHE A 293 14.75 1.58 3.05
C PHE A 293 15.29 2.98 2.78
N ILE A 294 16.60 3.17 2.56
CA ILE A 294 17.17 4.48 2.19
C ILE A 294 16.47 5.09 0.96
N LYS A 295 16.11 4.28 -0.04
CA LYS A 295 15.40 4.77 -1.24
C LYS A 295 14.03 5.38 -0.95
N PHE A 296 13.40 5.10 0.20
CA PHE A 296 12.11 5.72 0.57
C PHE A 296 12.29 7.20 0.92
N TYR A 297 13.50 7.56 1.35
CA TYR A 297 13.87 8.88 1.83
C TYR A 297 14.54 9.74 0.76
N LYS A 298 14.86 9.14 -0.40
CA LYS A 298 15.40 9.84 -1.57
C LYS A 298 14.26 10.33 -2.48
N PRO A 299 14.49 11.40 -3.25
CA PRO A 299 13.60 11.79 -4.35
C PRO A 299 13.37 10.62 -5.33
N GLU A 300 12.26 10.66 -6.06
CA GLU A 300 11.99 9.70 -7.12
C GLU A 300 13.07 9.78 -8.21
N ASP A 301 13.44 8.61 -8.73
CA ASP A 301 14.41 8.44 -9.81
C ASP A 301 13.68 7.81 -11.00
N ASN A 302 13.75 8.45 -12.17
CA ASN A 302 13.08 7.97 -13.38
C ASN A 302 13.67 6.64 -13.89
N ASN A 303 14.85 6.24 -13.40
CA ASN A 303 15.49 4.97 -13.73
C ASN A 303 15.08 3.81 -12.81
N ASP A 304 14.32 4.06 -11.73
CA ASP A 304 13.88 3.01 -10.81
C ASP A 304 12.60 2.33 -11.32
N ILE A 305 12.63 1.01 -11.51
CA ILE A 305 11.42 0.20 -11.63
C ILE A 305 10.71 0.13 -10.27
N GLN A 306 9.40 0.33 -10.27
CA GLN A 306 8.60 0.33 -9.05
C GLN A 306 8.24 -1.10 -8.66
N MET A 307 8.48 -1.50 -7.41
CA MET A 307 8.25 -2.87 -6.93
C MET A 307 7.32 -2.87 -5.72
N LEU A 308 6.11 -3.40 -5.88
CA LEU A 308 5.00 -3.21 -4.95
C LEU A 308 4.24 -4.51 -4.71
N ASN A 309 3.74 -4.72 -3.50
CA ASN A 309 2.67 -5.70 -3.37
C ASN A 309 1.33 -5.11 -3.86
N ILE A 310 0.35 -5.98 -4.14
CA ILE A 310 -0.96 -5.55 -4.66
C ILE A 310 -1.64 -4.52 -3.74
N HIS A 311 -1.56 -4.69 -2.42
CA HIS A 311 -2.18 -3.75 -1.48
C HIS A 311 -1.59 -2.34 -1.57
N LYS A 312 -0.27 -2.23 -1.77
CA LYS A 312 0.43 -0.95 -1.90
C LYS A 312 0.33 -0.33 -3.28
N SER A 313 -0.10 -1.08 -4.29
CA SER A 313 -0.36 -0.53 -5.61
C SER A 313 -1.75 0.10 -5.72
N LYS A 314 -2.66 -0.17 -4.78
CA LYS A 314 -4.00 0.43 -4.78
C LYS A 314 -3.90 1.96 -4.77
N GLY A 315 -4.67 2.60 -5.64
CA GLY A 315 -4.66 4.05 -5.86
C GLY A 315 -3.55 4.56 -6.80
N LEU A 316 -2.55 3.73 -7.12
CA LEU A 316 -1.50 4.07 -8.09
C LEU A 316 -1.87 3.61 -9.51
N GLU A 317 -1.12 4.09 -10.49
CA GLU A 317 -1.23 3.72 -11.90
C GLU A 317 0.14 3.78 -12.59
N PHE A 318 0.35 2.88 -13.56
CA PHE A 318 1.62 2.72 -14.26
C PHE A 318 1.36 2.46 -15.75
N LYS A 319 2.26 2.92 -16.63
CA LYS A 319 2.14 2.62 -18.06
C LYS A 319 2.17 1.12 -18.30
N VAL A 320 3.02 0.40 -17.56
CA VAL A 320 3.15 -1.05 -17.65
C VAL A 320 3.12 -1.68 -16.27
N VAL A 321 2.32 -2.72 -16.12
CA VAL A 321 2.35 -3.60 -14.95
C VAL A 321 2.83 -4.98 -15.36
N ILE A 322 3.80 -5.48 -14.63
CA ILE A 322 4.26 -6.87 -14.70
C ILE A 322 3.80 -7.55 -13.42
N HIS A 323 2.76 -8.36 -13.54
CA HIS A 323 2.20 -9.11 -12.44
C HIS A 323 2.91 -10.46 -12.33
N ILE A 324 3.83 -10.56 -11.37
CA ILE A 324 4.56 -11.80 -11.05
C ILE A 324 3.87 -12.53 -9.90
N GLY A 325 4.29 -13.76 -9.60
CA GLY A 325 3.76 -14.52 -8.47
C GLY A 325 2.47 -15.28 -8.79
N LEU A 326 2.14 -15.48 -10.07
CA LEU A 326 0.95 -16.20 -10.55
C LEU A 326 1.21 -17.71 -10.58
N GLU A 327 1.61 -18.24 -9.44
CA GLU A 327 1.86 -19.67 -9.22
C GLU A 327 0.88 -20.25 -8.20
N ASP A 328 0.68 -21.56 -8.27
CA ASP A 328 -0.14 -22.31 -7.33
C ASP A 328 0.30 -22.05 -5.88
N LYS A 329 -0.68 -21.83 -4.99
CA LYS A 329 -0.53 -21.47 -3.57
C LYS A 329 0.06 -20.08 -3.28
N SER A 330 0.73 -19.44 -4.24
CA SER A 330 1.24 -18.07 -4.10
C SER A 330 0.14 -17.05 -4.33
N PHE A 331 -0.65 -17.24 -5.40
CA PHE A 331 -1.78 -16.38 -5.70
C PHE A 331 -2.84 -17.13 -6.52
N PRO A 332 -4.02 -17.46 -5.97
CA PRO A 332 -4.51 -17.15 -4.63
C PRO A 332 -3.62 -17.65 -3.49
N LEU A 333 -3.50 -16.84 -2.44
CA LEU A 333 -2.66 -17.17 -1.31
C LEU A 333 -3.28 -18.32 -0.48
N VAL A 334 -2.56 -19.44 -0.41
CA VAL A 334 -2.92 -20.57 0.45
C VAL A 334 -2.16 -20.47 1.77
N THR A 335 -2.91 -20.46 2.88
CA THR A 335 -2.34 -20.41 4.24
C THR A 335 -2.91 -21.53 5.10
N LYS A 336 -2.34 -21.70 6.30
CA LYS A 336 -2.87 -22.63 7.29
C LYS A 336 -4.11 -22.02 7.96
N LEU A 337 -5.24 -22.70 7.83
CA LEU A 337 -6.52 -22.41 8.46
C LEU A 337 -6.83 -23.51 9.50
N ASP A 338 -7.88 -23.32 10.29
CA ASP A 338 -8.28 -24.29 11.34
C ASP A 338 -8.59 -25.68 10.75
N ASN A 339 -9.15 -25.73 9.54
CA ASN A 339 -9.54 -26.96 8.84
C ASN A 339 -8.48 -27.49 7.85
N GLY A 340 -7.24 -26.97 7.89
CA GLY A 340 -6.16 -27.36 6.99
C GLY A 340 -5.66 -26.22 6.11
N TRP A 341 -4.96 -26.55 5.03
CA TRP A 341 -4.42 -25.54 4.11
C TRP A 341 -5.46 -25.13 3.07
N GLY A 342 -5.70 -23.83 2.92
CA GLY A 342 -6.66 -23.32 1.95
C GLY A 342 -6.56 -21.81 1.74
N VAL A 343 -7.38 -21.30 0.82
CA VAL A 343 -7.55 -19.87 0.59
C VAL A 343 -8.56 -19.33 1.59
N LYS A 344 -8.18 -18.33 2.39
CA LYS A 344 -9.04 -17.76 3.45
C LYS A 344 -10.30 -17.11 2.86
N ASP A 345 -10.14 -16.32 1.81
CA ASP A 345 -11.22 -15.62 1.13
C ASP A 345 -10.90 -15.49 -0.36
N ILE A 346 -11.56 -16.31 -1.18
CA ILE A 346 -11.33 -16.32 -2.63
C ILE A 346 -11.82 -15.04 -3.31
N GLN A 347 -12.85 -14.38 -2.77
CA GLN A 347 -13.37 -13.15 -3.36
C GLN A 347 -12.39 -12.00 -3.12
N GLU A 348 -11.76 -11.93 -1.94
CA GLU A 348 -10.68 -10.97 -1.67
C GLU A 348 -9.49 -11.19 -2.60
N GLU A 349 -9.07 -12.44 -2.84
CA GLU A 349 -7.98 -12.75 -3.76
C GLU A 349 -8.34 -12.41 -5.23
N LYS A 350 -9.60 -12.59 -5.64
CA LYS A 350 -10.10 -12.09 -6.94
C LYS A 350 -10.06 -10.57 -7.04
N ASN A 351 -10.52 -9.86 -6.01
CA ASN A 351 -10.47 -8.39 -5.97
C ASN A 351 -9.01 -7.90 -6.02
N LEU A 352 -8.08 -8.57 -5.35
CA LEU A 352 -6.65 -8.29 -5.45
C LEU A 352 -6.13 -8.44 -6.89
N HIS A 353 -6.54 -9.50 -7.60
CA HIS A 353 -6.12 -9.68 -8.99
C HIS A 353 -6.69 -8.57 -9.88
N TYR A 354 -7.97 -8.24 -9.71
CA TYR A 354 -8.61 -7.12 -10.40
C TYR A 354 -7.90 -5.78 -10.14
N VAL A 355 -7.53 -5.49 -8.88
CA VAL A 355 -6.76 -4.29 -8.54
C VAL A 355 -5.42 -4.29 -9.28
N ALA A 356 -4.67 -5.40 -9.24
CA ALA A 356 -3.37 -5.52 -9.92
C ALA A 356 -3.47 -5.28 -11.43
N LEU A 357 -4.46 -5.89 -12.09
CA LEU A 357 -4.72 -5.71 -13.53
C LEU A 357 -5.03 -4.24 -13.86
N THR A 358 -5.89 -3.60 -13.08
CA THR A 358 -6.36 -2.22 -13.32
C THR A 358 -5.36 -1.14 -12.89
N ARG A 359 -4.17 -1.52 -12.41
CA ARG A 359 -3.04 -0.58 -12.24
C ARG A 359 -2.34 -0.27 -13.56
N ALA A 360 -2.54 -1.11 -14.59
CA ALA A 360 -1.93 -0.93 -15.90
C ALA A 360 -2.74 0.05 -16.77
N GLU A 361 -2.09 1.09 -17.28
CA GLU A 361 -2.68 1.97 -18.29
C GLU A 361 -2.56 1.37 -19.69
N LYS A 362 -1.34 1.00 -20.11
CA LYS A 362 -1.06 0.61 -21.50
C LYS A 362 -0.84 -0.89 -21.68
N ILE A 363 -0.12 -1.55 -20.79
CA ILE A 363 0.24 -2.97 -20.94
C ILE A 363 0.19 -3.67 -19.57
N CYS A 364 -0.42 -4.85 -19.53
CA CYS A 364 -0.33 -5.77 -18.39
C CYS A 364 0.32 -7.09 -18.83
N LEU A 365 1.44 -7.46 -18.21
CA LEU A 365 2.11 -8.74 -18.44
C LEU A 365 1.92 -9.64 -17.21
N LEU A 366 1.18 -10.72 -17.39
CA LEU A 366 1.03 -11.79 -16.41
C LEU A 366 2.21 -12.76 -16.53
N VAL A 367 2.89 -13.01 -15.42
CA VAL A 367 4.07 -13.87 -15.38
C VAL A 367 3.87 -14.99 -14.36
N SER A 368 3.97 -16.22 -14.84
CA SER A 368 4.06 -17.42 -14.00
C SER A 368 5.47 -17.97 -14.07
N MET A 369 6.06 -18.34 -12.93
CA MET A 369 7.39 -18.92 -12.85
C MET A 369 7.34 -20.42 -12.54
N SER A 370 8.32 -21.20 -12.99
CA SER A 370 8.43 -22.63 -12.67
C SER A 370 8.66 -22.92 -11.18
N LYS A 371 9.14 -21.93 -10.42
CA LYS A 371 9.34 -22.00 -8.97
C LYS A 371 8.71 -20.82 -8.27
N ARG A 372 8.09 -21.08 -7.11
CA ARG A 372 7.60 -20.07 -6.17
C ARG A 372 8.53 -19.93 -4.97
N VAL A 373 8.39 -18.82 -4.25
CA VAL A 373 9.20 -18.50 -3.06
C VAL A 373 8.31 -18.56 -1.82
N ASN A 374 8.70 -19.34 -0.81
CA ASN A 374 7.98 -19.40 0.47
C ASN A 374 8.42 -18.28 1.44
N SER A 375 7.83 -18.24 2.64
CA SER A 375 8.16 -17.26 3.68
C SER A 375 9.59 -17.34 4.20
N SER A 376 10.28 -18.46 4.02
CA SER A 376 11.68 -18.67 4.38
C SER A 376 12.63 -18.37 3.22
N PHE A 377 12.14 -17.75 2.14
CA PHE A 377 12.88 -17.49 0.90
C PHE A 377 13.40 -18.75 0.19
N ALA A 378 12.85 -19.93 0.50
CA ALA A 378 13.17 -21.15 -0.23
C ALA A 378 12.37 -21.21 -1.53
N GLU A 379 13.03 -21.64 -2.61
CA GLU A 379 12.41 -21.87 -3.90
C GLU A 379 11.81 -23.28 -3.94
N LEU A 380 10.57 -23.38 -4.42
CA LEU A 380 9.82 -24.63 -4.52
C LEU A 380 9.24 -24.76 -5.92
N GLU A 381 9.41 -25.92 -6.54
CA GLU A 381 8.75 -26.27 -7.81
C GLU A 381 7.24 -26.08 -7.70
N THR A 382 6.63 -25.56 -8.76
CA THR A 382 5.22 -25.22 -8.78
C THR A 382 4.64 -25.24 -10.18
N VAL A 383 3.32 -25.10 -10.26
CA VAL A 383 2.58 -24.95 -11.51
C VAL A 383 1.93 -23.58 -11.55
N SER A 384 1.44 -23.17 -12.71
CA SER A 384 0.76 -21.89 -12.85
C SER A 384 -0.53 -21.83 -12.02
N SER A 385 -0.82 -20.64 -11.52
CA SER A 385 -2.04 -20.34 -10.79
C SER A 385 -3.30 -20.60 -11.62
N GLU A 386 -4.41 -20.91 -10.94
CA GLU A 386 -5.74 -20.90 -11.56
C GLU A 386 -6.10 -19.53 -12.17
N PHE A 387 -5.59 -18.42 -11.63
CA PHE A 387 -5.79 -17.08 -12.20
C PHE A 387 -4.99 -16.84 -13.48
N PHE A 388 -3.98 -17.66 -13.77
CA PHE A 388 -3.15 -17.56 -14.97
C PHE A 388 -3.77 -18.29 -16.18
N ASN A 389 -4.49 -19.39 -15.93
CA ASN A 389 -5.05 -20.27 -16.96
C ASN A 389 -6.57 -20.39 -16.81
N ILE A 390 -7.28 -19.34 -17.23
CA ILE A 390 -8.74 -19.32 -17.28
C ILE A 390 -9.19 -19.45 -18.73
N ASP A 391 -9.89 -20.55 -19.05
CA ASP A 391 -10.27 -20.86 -20.43
C ASP A 391 -11.20 -19.81 -21.05
N SER A 392 -12.11 -19.25 -20.26
CA SER A 392 -13.02 -18.18 -20.69
C SER A 392 -12.29 -16.87 -21.02
N LEU A 393 -11.02 -16.71 -20.63
CA LEU A 393 -10.21 -15.53 -20.89
C LEU A 393 -9.21 -15.69 -22.05
N ARG A 394 -9.15 -16.85 -22.71
CA ARG A 394 -8.25 -17.08 -23.87
C ARG A 394 -8.50 -16.07 -25.00
N GLY A 395 -9.77 -15.69 -25.20
CA GLY A 395 -10.19 -14.66 -26.15
C GLY A 395 -9.70 -13.25 -25.80
N TYR A 396 -9.25 -13.02 -24.56
CA TYR A 396 -8.98 -11.69 -24.02
C TYR A 396 -7.49 -11.39 -23.82
N ILE A 397 -6.62 -12.40 -23.93
CA ILE A 397 -5.18 -12.31 -23.65
C ILE A 397 -4.32 -12.79 -24.82
N ARG A 398 -3.09 -12.29 -24.91
CA ARG A 398 -2.05 -12.82 -25.82
C ARG A 398 -1.12 -13.75 -25.05
N ASP A 399 -1.03 -15.00 -25.47
CA ASP A 399 -0.12 -15.99 -24.90
C ASP A 399 1.25 -15.93 -25.60
N LEU A 400 2.31 -15.66 -24.84
CA LEU A 400 3.69 -15.62 -25.34
C LEU A 400 4.41 -16.98 -25.21
N GLY A 401 3.71 -17.99 -24.67
CA GLY A 401 4.21 -19.34 -24.48
C GLY A 401 5.04 -19.52 -23.21
N GLU A 402 5.83 -20.58 -23.21
CA GLU A 402 6.78 -20.95 -22.16
C GLU A 402 8.20 -20.68 -22.66
N ARG A 403 9.04 -20.01 -21.86
CA ARG A 403 10.39 -19.58 -22.25
C ARG A 403 11.49 -19.94 -21.27
#